data_AF-A0AAW5K284-F1
#
_entry.id   AF-A0AAW5K284-F1
#
_cell.length_a   1.000
_cell.length_b   1.000
_cell.length_c   1.000
_cell.angle_alpha   90.00
_cell.angle_beta   90.00
_cell.angle_gamma   90.00
#
_symmetry.space_group_name_H-M   'P 1'
#
loop_
_entity.id
_entity.type
_entity.pdbx_description
1 polymer ?
#
loop_
_entity_poly.entity_id
_entity_poly.type
_entity_poly.pdbx_seq_one_letter_code
_entity_poly.pdbx_strand_id
1 'polypeptide(L)'
;MLFTGNFSKDDLAKSKKRFYWVGGIMLVIGFLSLSMPMLASFAIETLLGFFLLAIGFGNAFGAYSAIRSGDSPWQQAFMAVISIAAGIVFLAHPLAGVMTLSILLAAYFLVDGITKIIEYFRVKAIGGSLWILLSGVLGVVLAFMMWKNFFTGAAVIGIILGIDLIFSGMGLILLGRGCSDMSKKM
;
A
#
# COMPACT_ATOMS: atom_id res chain seq x y z
N MET A 1 -2.30 22.86 12.71
CA MET A 1 -1.62 24.13 12.34
C MET A 1 -0.12 23.89 12.08
N LEU A 2 0.26 23.05 11.10
CA LEU A 2 1.68 22.68 10.83
C LEU A 2 2.13 23.01 9.38
N PHE A 3 1.55 24.01 8.72
CA PHE A 3 1.85 24.37 7.33
C PHE A 3 2.33 25.82 7.15
N THR A 4 2.94 26.41 8.17
CA THR A 4 3.51 27.77 8.11
C THR A 4 5.00 27.77 8.45
N GLY A 5 5.76 26.88 7.81
CA GLY A 5 7.22 26.89 7.86
C GLY A 5 7.76 27.08 6.46
N ASN A 6 8.53 28.15 6.23
CA ASN A 6 9.30 28.38 5.01
C ASN A 6 10.04 27.08 4.62
N PHE A 7 9.67 26.45 3.51
CA PHE A 7 10.41 25.33 2.96
C PHE A 7 11.79 25.82 2.49
N SER A 8 12.84 25.54 3.27
CA SER A 8 14.22 25.79 2.85
C SER A 8 14.58 24.89 1.66
N LYS A 9 15.45 25.38 0.75
CA LYS A 9 15.90 24.64 -0.45
C LYS A 9 16.48 23.26 -0.10
N ASP A 10 17.00 23.13 1.12
CA ASP A 10 17.62 21.90 1.64
C ASP A 10 16.59 20.81 2.00
N ASP A 11 15.41 21.18 2.51
CA ASP A 11 14.33 20.23 2.84
C ASP A 11 13.66 19.68 1.56
N LEU A 12 13.53 20.53 0.54
CA LEU A 12 13.05 20.14 -0.78
C LEU A 12 14.03 19.18 -1.48
N ALA A 13 15.34 19.43 -1.36
CA ALA A 13 16.37 18.55 -1.94
C ALA A 13 16.46 17.18 -1.23
N LYS A 14 16.26 17.15 0.10
CA LYS A 14 16.26 15.90 0.89
C LYS A 14 14.99 15.06 0.62
N SER A 15 13.85 15.71 0.47
CA SER A 15 12.58 15.13 0.01
C SER A 15 12.70 14.53 -1.40
N LYS A 16 13.33 15.26 -2.33
CA LYS A 16 13.57 14.85 -3.73
C LYS A 16 14.29 13.50 -3.83
N LYS A 17 15.33 13.28 -3.02
CA LYS A 17 16.10 12.03 -3.01
C LYS A 17 15.26 10.84 -2.51
N ARG A 18 14.40 11.07 -1.50
CA ARG A 18 13.45 10.08 -0.97
C ARG A 18 12.37 9.71 -1.99
N PHE A 19 11.76 10.70 -2.66
CA PHE A 19 10.74 10.46 -3.69
C PHE A 19 11.27 9.67 -4.89
N TYR A 20 12.48 9.99 -5.37
CA TYR A 20 13.10 9.27 -6.47
C TYR A 20 13.51 7.84 -6.10
N TRP A 21 14.00 7.64 -4.87
CA TRP A 21 14.34 6.31 -4.35
C TRP A 21 13.10 5.43 -4.18
N VAL A 22 12.02 5.96 -3.59
CA VAL A 22 10.77 5.23 -3.40
C VAL A 22 10.14 4.88 -4.75
N GLY A 23 10.07 5.82 -5.68
CA GLY A 23 9.56 5.57 -7.03
C GLY A 23 10.40 4.57 -7.83
N GLY A 24 11.74 4.61 -7.69
CA GLY A 24 12.64 3.65 -8.31
C GLY A 24 12.45 2.22 -7.78
N ILE A 25 12.33 2.07 -6.45
CA ILE A 25 12.04 0.77 -5.82
C ILE A 25 10.68 0.24 -6.29
N MET A 26 9.64 1.09 -6.32
CA MET A 26 8.31 0.70 -6.79
C MET A 26 8.31 0.23 -8.25
N LEU A 27 9.09 0.88 -9.13
CA LEU A 27 9.22 0.45 -10.54
C LEU A 27 9.86 -0.93 -10.66
N VAL A 28 10.95 -1.17 -9.93
CA VAL A 28 11.64 -2.48 -9.96
C VAL A 28 10.73 -3.58 -9.43
N ILE A 29 10.06 -3.34 -8.30
CA ILE A 29 9.11 -4.30 -7.71
C ILE A 29 7.92 -4.53 -8.64
N GLY A 30 7.39 -3.47 -9.27
CA GLY A 30 6.27 -3.58 -10.19
C GLY A 30 6.60 -4.39 -11.44
N PHE A 31 7.80 -4.19 -12.00
CA PHE A 31 8.30 -4.97 -13.14
C PHE A 31 8.58 -6.43 -12.76
N LEU A 32 9.10 -6.67 -11.55
CA LEU A 32 9.25 -8.02 -10.99
C LEU A 32 7.89 -8.72 -10.81
N SER A 33 6.89 -7.97 -10.34
CA SER A 33 5.54 -8.46 -10.11
C SER A 33 4.84 -8.85 -11.43
N LEU A 34 5.08 -8.11 -12.51
CA LEU A 34 4.55 -8.45 -13.84
C LEU A 34 5.24 -9.65 -14.48
N SER A 35 6.54 -9.84 -14.21
CA SER A 35 7.29 -10.96 -14.77
C SER A 35 6.96 -12.29 -14.08
N MET A 36 6.60 -12.26 -12.79
CA MET A 36 6.16 -13.45 -12.05
C MET A 36 4.93 -13.17 -11.16
N PRO A 37 3.73 -13.01 -11.76
CA PRO A 37 2.54 -12.58 -11.03
C PRO A 37 2.04 -13.59 -9.98
N MET A 38 2.26 -14.89 -10.19
CA MET A 38 1.93 -15.90 -9.18
C MET A 38 2.82 -15.75 -7.94
N LEU A 39 4.14 -15.58 -8.14
CA LEU A 39 5.09 -15.42 -7.04
C LEU A 39 4.83 -14.15 -6.24
N ALA A 40 4.49 -13.05 -6.91
CA ALA A 40 4.12 -11.81 -6.23
C ALA A 40 2.90 -12.00 -5.32
N SER A 41 1.89 -12.72 -5.80
CA SER A 41 0.66 -12.96 -5.04
C SER A 41 0.92 -13.85 -3.82
N PHE A 42 1.69 -14.93 -3.99
CA PHE A 42 2.14 -15.78 -2.88
C PHE A 42 3.02 -15.03 -1.89
N ALA A 43 3.92 -14.17 -2.37
CA ALA A 43 4.79 -13.38 -1.51
C ALA A 43 3.97 -12.44 -0.61
N ILE A 44 3.00 -11.73 -1.18
CA ILE A 44 2.12 -10.82 -0.44
C ILE A 44 1.29 -11.58 0.57
N GLU A 45 0.70 -12.72 0.17
CA GLU A 45 -0.07 -13.57 1.07
C GLU A 45 0.76 -14.07 2.25
N THR A 46 1.98 -14.53 1.98
CA THR A 46 2.91 -15.00 3.01
C THR A 46 3.28 -13.87 3.96
N LEU A 47 3.59 -12.69 3.41
CA LEU A 47 3.95 -11.50 4.17
C LEU A 47 2.80 -11.06 5.08
N LEU A 48 1.56 -11.09 4.58
CA LEU A 48 0.36 -10.79 5.35
C LEU A 48 0.12 -11.82 6.46
N GLY A 49 0.34 -13.11 6.19
CA GLY A 49 0.27 -14.18 7.19
C GLY A 49 1.25 -13.98 8.34
N PHE A 50 2.51 -13.67 8.03
CA PHE A 50 3.51 -13.32 9.04
C PHE A 50 3.15 -12.05 9.81
N PHE A 51 2.58 -11.04 9.15
CA PHE A 51 2.15 -9.80 9.79
C PHE A 51 1.00 -10.06 10.78
N LEU A 52 0.02 -10.88 10.41
CA LEU A 52 -1.08 -11.30 11.29
C LEU A 52 -0.56 -12.10 12.50
N LEU A 53 0.40 -12.99 12.29
CA LEU A 53 1.07 -13.68 13.40
C LEU A 53 1.78 -12.70 14.33
N ALA A 54 2.54 -11.74 13.79
CA ALA A 54 3.23 -10.72 14.59
C ALA A 54 2.25 -9.87 15.41
N ILE A 55 1.13 -9.46 14.82
CA ILE A 55 0.04 -8.76 15.51
C ILE A 55 -0.55 -9.66 16.61
N GLY A 56 -0.76 -10.94 16.34
CA GLY A 56 -1.30 -11.88 17.31
C GLY A 56 -0.39 -12.15 18.49
N PHE A 57 0.91 -12.31 18.25
CA PHE A 57 1.89 -12.37 19.32
C PHE A 57 1.96 -11.05 20.09
N GLY A 58 1.94 -9.90 19.41
CA GLY A 58 1.88 -8.58 20.05
C GLY A 58 0.67 -8.42 20.97
N ASN A 59 -0.51 -8.84 20.51
CA ASN A 59 -1.73 -8.85 21.32
C ASN A 59 -1.68 -9.87 22.46
N ALA A 60 -0.99 -11.00 22.29
CA ALA A 60 -0.77 -11.97 23.37
C ALA A 60 0.15 -11.41 24.46
N PHE A 61 1.23 -10.71 24.08
CA PHE A 61 2.09 -9.99 25.01
C PHE A 61 1.35 -8.85 25.70
N GLY A 62 0.52 -8.11 24.96
CA GLY A 62 -0.37 -7.08 25.51
C GLY A 62 -1.35 -7.66 26.52
N ALA A 63 -2.00 -8.79 26.21
CA ALA A 63 -2.92 -9.48 27.11
C ALA A 63 -2.21 -9.92 28.40
N TYR A 64 -0.99 -10.45 28.29
CA TYR A 64 -0.17 -10.81 29.44
C TYR A 64 0.22 -9.58 30.28
N SER A 65 0.55 -8.46 29.63
CA SER A 65 0.84 -7.19 30.31
C SER A 65 -0.39 -6.58 30.98
N ALA A 66 -1.57 -6.68 30.38
CA ALA A 66 -2.83 -6.17 30.92
C ALA A 66 -3.27 -6.92 32.18
N ILE A 67 -3.11 -8.26 32.20
CA ILE A 67 -3.32 -9.08 33.41
C ILE A 67 -2.42 -8.63 34.55
N ARG A 68 -1.15 -8.30 34.24
CA ARG A 68 -0.18 -7.84 35.23
C ARG A 68 -0.49 -6.44 35.76
N SER A 69 -1.13 -5.59 34.95
CA SER A 69 -1.55 -4.23 35.30
C SER A 69 -2.90 -4.17 36.02
N GLY A 70 -3.64 -5.28 36.13
CA GLY A 70 -4.96 -5.35 36.78
C GLY A 70 -6.14 -4.98 35.87
N ASP A 71 -5.91 -4.73 34.58
CA ASP A 71 -6.95 -4.48 33.58
C ASP A 71 -7.46 -5.80 32.98
N SER A 72 -8.73 -5.83 32.57
CA SER A 72 -9.31 -7.02 31.93
C SER A 72 -8.68 -7.25 30.55
N PRO A 73 -7.91 -8.33 30.34
CA PRO A 73 -7.22 -8.60 29.08
C PRO A 73 -8.16 -9.19 28.01
N TRP A 74 -9.45 -9.35 28.31
CA TRP A 74 -10.38 -10.15 27.50
C TRP A 74 -10.36 -9.74 26.03
N GLN A 75 -10.32 -8.43 25.76
CA GLN A 75 -10.26 -7.90 24.40
C GLN A 75 -8.95 -8.24 23.68
N GLN A 76 -7.81 -8.17 24.38
CA GLN A 76 -6.49 -8.43 23.81
C GLN A 76 -6.27 -9.94 23.60
N ALA A 77 -6.70 -10.77 24.54
CA ALA A 77 -6.63 -12.22 24.43
C ALA A 77 -7.50 -12.74 23.28
N PHE A 78 -8.72 -12.23 23.15
CA PHE A 78 -9.61 -12.59 22.05
C PHE A 78 -9.02 -12.20 20.68
N MET A 79 -8.49 -10.97 20.57
CA MET A 79 -7.84 -10.51 19.33
C MET A 79 -6.56 -11.28 19.02
N ALA A 80 -5.78 -11.69 20.04
CA ALA A 80 -4.60 -12.54 19.86
C ALA A 80 -4.98 -13.90 19.25
N VAL A 81 -6.00 -14.56 19.80
CA VAL A 81 -6.47 -15.85 19.28
C VAL A 81 -6.95 -15.73 17.83
N ILE A 82 -7.76 -14.71 17.52
CA ILE A 82 -8.26 -14.49 16.16
C ILE A 82 -7.11 -14.23 15.18
N SER A 83 -6.18 -13.35 15.52
CA SER A 83 -5.09 -12.96 14.61
C SER A 83 -4.08 -14.09 14.40
N ILE A 84 -3.77 -14.88 15.43
CA ILE A 84 -2.93 -16.08 15.29
C ILE A 84 -3.64 -17.13 14.43
N ALA A 85 -4.91 -17.43 14.71
CA ALA A 85 -5.69 -18.39 13.94
C ALA A 85 -5.81 -17.96 12.48
N ALA A 86 -6.10 -16.67 12.22
CA ALA A 86 -6.16 -16.11 10.88
C ALA A 86 -4.81 -16.22 10.16
N GLY A 87 -3.70 -15.89 10.83
CA GLY A 87 -2.34 -16.03 10.27
C GLY A 87 -2.00 -17.47 9.91
N ILE A 88 -2.34 -18.44 10.77
CA ILE A 88 -2.13 -19.87 10.49
C ILE A 88 -2.99 -20.32 9.29
N VAL A 89 -4.27 -19.93 9.24
CA VAL A 89 -5.17 -20.30 8.14
C VAL A 89 -4.68 -19.73 6.81
N PHE A 90 -4.19 -18.50 6.79
CA PHE A 90 -3.58 -17.90 5.59
C PHE A 90 -2.36 -18.69 5.09
N LEU A 91 -1.50 -19.14 6.01
CA LEU A 91 -0.30 -19.91 5.65
C LEU A 91 -0.63 -21.36 5.26
N ALA A 92 -1.65 -21.97 5.85
CA ALA A 92 -2.05 -23.36 5.60
C ALA A 92 -2.99 -23.51 4.38
N HIS A 93 -3.83 -22.51 4.11
CA HIS A 93 -4.83 -22.52 3.05
C HIS A 93 -4.71 -21.29 2.13
N PRO A 94 -3.73 -21.29 1.21
CA PRO A 94 -3.50 -20.15 0.32
C PRO A 94 -4.69 -19.83 -0.60
N LEU A 95 -5.55 -20.81 -0.92
CA LEU A 95 -6.77 -20.50 -1.69
C LEU A 95 -7.75 -19.59 -0.93
N ALA A 96 -7.85 -19.74 0.39
CA ALA A 96 -8.71 -18.89 1.21
C ALA A 96 -8.08 -17.50 1.44
N GLY A 97 -6.76 -17.45 1.61
CA GLY A 97 -6.04 -16.18 1.75
C GLY A 97 -6.11 -15.33 0.48
N VAL A 98 -5.99 -15.93 -0.71
CA VAL A 98 -6.19 -15.22 -1.99
C VAL A 98 -7.57 -14.55 -2.12
N MET A 99 -8.65 -15.23 -1.72
CA MET A 99 -10.01 -14.66 -1.80
C MET A 99 -10.18 -13.46 -0.86
N THR A 100 -9.72 -13.59 0.38
CA THR A 100 -9.80 -12.51 1.37
C THR A 100 -8.89 -11.33 0.99
N LEU A 101 -7.68 -11.60 0.49
CA LEU A 101 -6.77 -10.59 -0.06
C LEU A 101 -7.39 -9.84 -1.23
N SER A 102 -8.11 -10.53 -2.12
CA SER A 102 -8.74 -9.87 -3.27
C SER A 102 -9.72 -8.77 -2.85
N ILE A 103 -10.55 -9.04 -1.82
CA ILE A 103 -11.49 -8.04 -1.27
C ILE A 103 -10.71 -6.90 -0.61
N LEU A 104 -9.70 -7.23 0.19
CA LEU A 104 -8.92 -6.25 0.94
C LEU A 104 -8.15 -5.30 0.00
N LEU A 105 -7.53 -5.86 -1.05
CA LEU A 105 -6.84 -5.11 -2.08
C LEU A 105 -7.81 -4.28 -2.92
N ALA A 106 -8.99 -4.79 -3.27
CA ALA A 106 -9.99 -4.01 -3.98
C ALA A 106 -10.40 -2.76 -3.18
N ALA A 107 -10.62 -2.91 -1.87
CA ALA A 107 -10.89 -1.78 -0.99
C ALA A 107 -9.68 -0.83 -0.89
N TYR A 108 -8.47 -1.36 -0.76
CA TYR A 108 -7.23 -0.57 -0.73
C TYR A 108 -7.06 0.27 -2.01
N PHE A 109 -7.20 -0.33 -3.20
CA PHE A 109 -7.09 0.37 -4.47
C PHE A 109 -8.15 1.43 -4.66
N LEU A 110 -9.36 1.21 -4.13
CA LEU A 110 -10.40 2.23 -4.16
C LEU A 110 -9.99 3.45 -3.32
N VAL A 111 -9.50 3.22 -2.10
CA VAL A 111 -9.02 4.29 -1.22
C VAL A 111 -7.82 5.00 -1.83
N ASP A 112 -6.84 4.24 -2.31
CA ASP A 112 -5.60 4.76 -2.91
C ASP A 112 -5.87 5.53 -4.22
N GLY A 113 -6.80 5.05 -5.06
CA GLY A 113 -7.25 5.77 -6.24
C GLY A 113 -7.91 7.11 -5.88
N ILE A 114 -8.79 7.11 -4.87
CA ILE A 114 -9.45 8.33 -4.39
C ILE A 114 -8.45 9.31 -3.78
N THR A 115 -7.50 8.86 -2.96
CA THR A 115 -6.49 9.73 -2.36
C THR A 115 -5.62 10.39 -3.43
N LYS A 116 -5.19 9.65 -4.46
CA LYS A 116 -4.47 10.21 -5.62
C LYS A 116 -5.28 11.25 -6.38
N ILE A 117 -6.59 11.03 -6.55
CA ILE A 117 -7.49 12.02 -7.17
C ILE A 117 -7.58 13.28 -6.30
N ILE A 118 -7.67 13.14 -4.97
CA ILE A 118 -7.69 14.29 -4.05
C ILE A 118 -6.35 15.04 -4.08
N GLU A 119 -5.23 14.32 -4.12
CA GLU A 119 -3.89 14.90 -4.22
C GLU A 119 -3.70 15.69 -5.51
N TYR A 120 -4.25 15.21 -6.65
CA TYR A 120 -4.26 15.97 -7.90
C TYR A 120 -4.82 17.38 -7.71
N PHE A 121 -5.97 17.51 -7.03
CA PHE A 121 -6.59 18.82 -6.81
C PHE A 121 -5.75 19.74 -5.93
N ARG A 122 -4.92 19.20 -5.02
CA ARG A 122 -4.00 19.99 -4.18
C ARG A 122 -2.71 20.37 -4.90
N VAL A 123 -2.21 19.53 -5.80
CA VAL A 123 -0.89 19.69 -6.46
C VAL A 123 -1.02 20.20 -7.91
N LYS A 124 -2.20 20.70 -8.29
CA LYS A 124 -2.54 21.19 -9.64
C LYS A 124 -1.53 22.22 -10.22
N ALA A 125 -0.78 22.91 -9.37
CA ALA A 125 0.21 23.92 -9.75
C ALA A 125 1.60 23.36 -10.15
N ILE A 126 1.87 22.06 -9.95
CA ILE A 126 3.19 21.46 -10.23
C ILE A 126 3.10 20.57 -11.47
N GLY A 127 4.02 20.75 -12.43
CA GLY A 127 4.09 19.97 -13.67
C GLY A 127 4.20 18.45 -13.39
N GLY A 128 3.35 17.64 -14.03
CA GLY A 128 3.26 16.19 -13.77
C GLY A 128 1.94 15.75 -13.10
N SER A 129 1.12 16.71 -12.67
CA SER A 129 -0.18 16.48 -12.03
C SER A 129 -1.12 15.55 -12.83
N LEU A 130 -1.12 15.63 -14.17
CA LEU A 130 -1.95 14.77 -15.03
C LEU A 130 -1.65 13.26 -14.88
N TRP A 131 -0.41 12.89 -14.57
CA TRP A 131 -0.03 11.48 -14.38
C TRP A 131 -0.53 10.90 -13.06
N ILE A 132 -0.66 11.73 -12.03
CA ILE A 132 -1.26 11.31 -10.74
C ILE A 132 -2.74 11.04 -10.93
N LEU A 133 -3.43 11.90 -11.69
CA LEU A 133 -4.85 11.70 -12.01
C LEU A 133 -5.03 10.42 -12.81
N LEU A 134 -4.16 10.18 -13.81
CA LEU A 134 -4.20 8.94 -14.59
C LEU A 134 -3.98 7.70 -13.69
N SER A 135 -3.00 7.76 -12.78
CA SER A 135 -2.75 6.68 -11.80
C SER A 135 -3.90 6.48 -10.83
N GLY A 136 -4.54 7.56 -10.36
CA GLY A 136 -5.71 7.49 -9.48
C GLY A 136 -6.93 6.89 -10.16
N VAL A 137 -7.21 7.30 -11.41
CA VAL A 137 -8.28 6.71 -12.23
C VAL A 137 -7.99 5.23 -12.50
N LEU A 138 -6.74 4.88 -12.82
CA LEU A 138 -6.34 3.49 -12.98
C LEU A 138 -6.57 2.69 -11.69
N GLY A 139 -6.20 3.20 -10.52
CA GLY A 139 -6.47 2.54 -9.24
C GLY A 139 -7.96 2.25 -9.03
N VAL A 140 -8.85 3.21 -9.33
CA VAL A 140 -10.31 3.01 -9.23
C VAL A 140 -10.81 1.97 -10.24
N VAL A 141 -10.32 1.99 -11.49
CA VAL A 141 -10.66 1.00 -12.51
C VAL A 141 -10.20 -0.40 -12.09
N LEU A 142 -8.98 -0.51 -11.58
CA LEU A 142 -8.42 -1.76 -11.07
C LEU A 142 -9.23 -2.31 -9.90
N ALA A 143 -9.65 -1.47 -8.95
CA ALA A 143 -10.55 -1.85 -7.86
C ALA A 143 -11.88 -2.43 -8.39
N PHE A 144 -12.49 -1.78 -9.38
CA PHE A 144 -13.73 -2.25 -9.99
C PHE A 144 -13.55 -3.57 -10.76
N MET A 145 -12.42 -3.74 -11.45
CA MET A 145 -12.07 -4.99 -12.13
C MET A 145 -11.85 -6.14 -11.15
N MET A 146 -11.24 -5.89 -9.98
CA MET A 146 -11.10 -6.90 -8.92
C MET A 146 -12.46 -7.34 -8.39
N TRP A 147 -13.39 -6.40 -8.20
CA TRP A 147 -14.74 -6.71 -7.74
C TRP A 147 -15.49 -7.67 -8.67
N LYS A 148 -15.31 -7.50 -9.99
CA LYS A 148 -15.97 -8.37 -10.99
C LYS A 148 -15.30 -9.73 -11.18
N ASN A 149 -13.99 -9.85 -10.99
CA ASN A 149 -13.22 -11.07 -11.28
C ASN A 149 -12.90 -11.90 -10.02
N PHE A 150 -13.85 -12.00 -9.09
CA PHE A 150 -13.68 -12.64 -7.78
C PHE A 150 -13.11 -14.09 -7.83
N PHE A 151 -13.32 -14.82 -8.93
CA PHE A 151 -13.01 -16.26 -9.03
C PHE A 151 -11.61 -16.60 -9.58
N THR A 152 -10.89 -15.67 -10.23
CA THR A 152 -9.58 -15.95 -10.88
C THR A 152 -8.40 -15.44 -10.01
N GLY A 153 -8.60 -15.40 -8.69
CA GLY A 153 -7.95 -14.45 -7.77
C GLY A 153 -6.42 -14.48 -7.66
N ALA A 154 -5.76 -15.64 -7.79
CA ALA A 154 -4.34 -15.72 -7.45
C ALA A 154 -3.42 -14.99 -8.45
N ALA A 155 -3.59 -15.21 -9.76
CA ALA A 155 -2.77 -14.54 -10.76
C ALA A 155 -3.18 -13.07 -10.96
N VAL A 156 -4.46 -12.76 -10.76
CA VAL A 156 -5.04 -11.44 -10.98
C VAL A 156 -4.53 -10.43 -9.95
N ILE A 157 -4.32 -10.84 -8.69
CA ILE A 157 -3.74 -9.98 -7.64
C ILE A 157 -2.37 -9.43 -8.05
N GLY A 158 -1.44 -10.31 -8.43
CA GLY A 158 -0.07 -9.91 -8.76
C GLY A 158 0.03 -9.05 -10.01
N ILE A 159 -0.83 -9.28 -11.01
CA ILE A 159 -0.91 -8.46 -12.22
C ILE A 159 -1.45 -7.07 -11.88
N ILE A 160 -2.57 -7.01 -11.17
CA ILE A 160 -3.23 -5.73 -10.83
C ILE A 160 -2.34 -4.87 -9.95
N LEU A 161 -1.70 -5.46 -8.93
CA LEU A 161 -0.70 -4.78 -8.12
C LEU A 161 0.53 -4.36 -8.91
N GLY A 162 1.04 -5.21 -9.79
CA GLY A 162 2.18 -4.86 -10.64
C GLY A 162 1.89 -3.62 -11.49
N ILE A 163 0.69 -3.57 -12.09
CA ILE A 163 0.23 -2.40 -12.86
C ILE A 163 0.15 -1.18 -11.95
N ASP A 164 -0.55 -1.24 -10.82
CA ASP A 164 -0.67 -0.07 -9.94
C ASP A 164 0.68 0.44 -9.42
N LEU A 165 1.59 -0.46 -9.04
CA LEU A 165 2.92 -0.07 -8.54
C LEU A 165 3.75 0.67 -9.60
N ILE A 166 3.63 0.25 -10.87
CA ILE A 166 4.30 0.91 -12.00
C ILE A 166 3.71 2.29 -12.24
N PHE A 167 2.39 2.40 -12.30
CA PHE A 167 1.73 3.69 -12.54
C PHE A 167 1.92 4.67 -11.38
N SER A 168 1.85 4.18 -10.13
CA SER A 168 2.16 4.94 -8.92
C SER A 168 3.61 5.41 -8.89
N GLY A 169 4.55 4.52 -9.18
CA GLY A 169 5.99 4.82 -9.20
C GLY A 169 6.34 5.86 -10.27
N MET A 170 5.75 5.76 -11.47
CA MET A 170 5.91 6.77 -12.52
C MET A 170 5.35 8.13 -12.09
N GLY A 171 4.17 8.16 -11.45
CA GLY A 171 3.57 9.38 -10.93
C GLY A 171 4.47 10.10 -9.91
N LEU A 172 5.08 9.36 -8.99
CA LEU A 172 6.02 9.87 -7.97
C LEU A 172 7.31 10.44 -8.58
N ILE A 173 7.89 9.75 -9.57
CA ILE A 173 9.13 10.18 -10.24
C ILE A 173 8.90 11.48 -11.01
N LEU A 174 7.79 11.58 -11.73
CA LEU A 174 7.45 12.76 -12.53
C LEU A 174 7.06 13.97 -11.67
N LEU A 175 6.36 13.75 -10.54
CA LEU A 175 6.17 14.79 -9.51
C LEU A 175 7.49 15.31 -8.96
N GLY A 176 8.45 14.41 -8.71
CA GLY A 176 9.81 14.77 -8.30
C GLY A 176 10.53 15.64 -9.33
N ARG A 177 10.21 15.51 -10.63
CA ARG A 177 10.71 16.39 -11.70
C ARG A 177 9.98 17.72 -11.76
N GLY A 178 8.66 17.73 -11.57
CA GLY A 178 7.84 18.94 -11.52
C GLY A 178 8.23 19.93 -10.43
N CYS A 179 8.52 19.43 -9.22
CA CYS A 179 9.08 20.25 -8.14
C CYS A 179 10.45 20.86 -8.50
N SER A 180 11.22 20.20 -9.38
CA SER A 180 12.54 20.69 -9.80
C SER A 180 12.46 21.85 -10.79
N ASP A 181 11.43 21.91 -11.63
CA ASP A 181 11.22 23.03 -12.56
C ASP A 181 10.73 24.29 -11.83
N MET A 182 9.91 24.13 -10.80
CA MET A 182 9.47 25.23 -9.93
C MET A 182 10.64 25.80 -9.11
N SER A 183 11.51 24.94 -8.57
CA SER A 183 12.74 25.35 -7.88
C SER A 183 13.76 26.05 -8.78
N LYS A 184 13.64 25.91 -10.11
CA LYS A 184 14.52 26.55 -11.09
C LYS A 184 13.97 27.90 -11.59
N LYS A 185 12.67 28.16 -11.36
CA LYS A 185 11.97 29.40 -11.70
C LYS A 185 11.87 30.41 -10.54
N MET A 186 12.20 30.00 -9.30
CA MET A 186 12.38 30.88 -8.13
C MET A 186 13.86 31.14 -7.87
#